data_AF-A0A3C2E462-F1
#
_entry.id   AF-A0A3C2E462-F1
#
_cell.length_a   1.000
_cell.length_b   1.000
_cell.length_c   1.000
_cell.angle_alpha   90.00
_cell.angle_beta   90.00
_cell.angle_gamma   90.00
#
_symmetry.space_group_name_H-M   'P 1'
#
loop_
_entity.id
_entity.type
_entity.pdbx_description
1 polymer ?
#
loop_
_entity_poly.entity_id
_entity_poly.type
_entity_poly.pdbx_seq_one_letter_code
_entity_poly.pdbx_strand_id
1 'polypeptide(L)'
;MLSRLAALCLAVTLAGCAAFQPERSVGRGLDDTNASISIKSAMMRSEGYALDNVDVEVTEGIALLTGSVPRETDRRTAECLAWSALAIRSV
;
A
#
# COMPACT_ATOMS: atom_id res chain seq x y z
N MET A 1 55.16 -15.70 17.76
CA MET A 1 54.50 -15.76 16.42
C MET A 1 53.03 -16.15 16.48
N LEU A 2 52.33 -16.01 17.62
CA LEU A 2 50.93 -16.43 17.79
C LEU A 2 49.96 -15.28 18.10
N SER A 3 50.40 -14.02 17.99
CA SER A 3 49.62 -12.82 18.36
C SER A 3 49.10 -12.03 17.15
N ARG A 4 49.53 -12.39 15.92
CA ARG A 4 49.12 -11.72 14.67
C ARG A 4 47.89 -12.32 13.99
N LEU A 5 47.46 -13.52 14.38
CA LEU A 5 46.26 -14.19 13.84
C LEU A 5 44.97 -13.77 14.56
N ALA A 6 45.05 -13.18 15.74
CA ALA A 6 43.87 -12.70 16.48
C ALA A 6 43.31 -11.37 15.93
N ALA A 7 44.13 -10.62 15.17
CA ALA A 7 43.78 -9.26 14.74
C ALA A 7 43.07 -9.20 13.37
N LEU A 8 42.98 -10.31 12.62
CA LEU A 8 42.47 -10.30 11.25
C LEU A 8 41.09 -10.97 11.10
N CYS A 9 40.62 -11.72 12.08
CA CYS A 9 39.45 -12.59 11.89
C CYS A 9 38.07 -11.96 12.12
N LEU A 10 37.90 -10.73 12.60
CA LEU A 10 36.52 -10.21 12.74
C LEU A 10 36.39 -8.70 12.63
N ALA A 11 37.12 -8.12 11.69
CA ALA A 11 36.84 -6.80 11.14
C ALA A 11 35.57 -6.77 10.24
N VAL A 12 34.71 -7.79 10.28
CA VAL A 12 33.39 -7.77 9.61
C VAL A 12 32.33 -7.33 10.62
N THR A 13 32.55 -6.15 11.18
CA THR A 13 31.52 -5.30 11.82
C THR A 13 30.64 -4.60 10.78
N LEU A 14 30.75 -4.98 9.49
CA LEU A 14 29.92 -4.52 8.37
C LEU A 14 28.72 -5.43 8.07
N ALA A 15 28.27 -6.24 9.04
CA ALA A 15 26.94 -6.87 9.00
C ALA A 15 25.79 -5.86 9.22
N GLY A 16 26.00 -4.59 8.85
CA GLY A 16 25.01 -3.51 8.93
C GLY A 16 24.01 -3.49 7.77
N CYS A 17 24.10 -4.40 6.81
CA CYS A 17 23.14 -4.49 5.68
C CYS A 17 21.89 -5.35 5.98
N ALA A 18 21.69 -5.83 7.22
CA ALA A 18 20.50 -6.60 7.59
C ALA A 18 19.27 -5.73 7.94
N ALA A 19 19.37 -4.40 7.86
CA ALA A 19 18.32 -3.47 8.23
C ALA A 19 17.45 -2.98 7.05
N PHE A 20 17.67 -3.44 5.83
CA PHE A 20 16.66 -3.31 4.78
C PHE A 20 15.57 -4.32 5.11
N GLN A 21 14.34 -3.88 5.36
CA GLN A 21 13.18 -4.71 5.69
C GLN A 21 12.30 -4.91 4.43
N PRO A 22 12.78 -5.58 3.37
CA PRO A 22 11.99 -5.79 2.16
C PRO A 22 10.70 -6.57 2.47
N GLU A 23 10.72 -7.42 3.50
CA GLU A 23 9.55 -8.16 3.98
C GLU A 23 8.35 -7.24 4.29
N ARG A 24 8.61 -6.08 4.95
CA ARG A 24 7.56 -5.11 5.27
C ARG A 24 7.09 -4.32 4.06
N SER A 25 8.00 -3.97 3.14
CA SER A 25 7.62 -3.24 1.92
C SER A 25 6.85 -4.14 0.95
N VAL A 26 7.23 -5.41 0.82
CA VAL A 26 6.50 -6.40 0.01
C VAL A 26 5.13 -6.68 0.62
N GLY A 27 5.05 -6.91 1.93
CA GLY A 27 3.75 -7.09 2.62
C GLY A 27 2.82 -5.90 2.42
N ARG A 28 3.33 -4.67 2.57
CA ARG A 28 2.55 -3.45 2.33
C ARG A 28 2.07 -3.33 0.89
N GLY A 29 2.92 -3.60 -0.11
CA GLY A 29 2.51 -3.56 -1.51
C GLY A 29 1.39 -4.56 -1.83
N LEU A 30 1.41 -5.75 -1.21
CA LEU A 30 0.32 -6.71 -1.31
C LEU A 30 -0.96 -6.21 -0.63
N ASP A 31 -0.85 -5.62 0.57
CA ASP A 31 -1.99 -5.03 1.28
C ASP A 31 -2.63 -3.88 0.48
N ASP A 32 -1.83 -3.01 -0.14
CA ASP A 32 -2.30 -1.91 -0.99
C ASP A 32 -3.00 -2.43 -2.26
N THR A 33 -2.45 -3.49 -2.88
CA THR A 33 -3.07 -4.14 -4.05
C THR A 33 -4.43 -4.75 -3.67
N ASN A 34 -4.48 -5.47 -2.55
CA ASN A 34 -5.72 -6.05 -2.05
C ASN A 34 -6.74 -4.97 -1.68
N ALA A 35 -6.31 -3.85 -1.10
CA ALA A 35 -7.16 -2.70 -0.81
C ALA A 35 -7.75 -2.10 -2.10
N SER A 36 -6.92 -1.87 -3.12
CA SER A 36 -7.37 -1.36 -4.43
C SER A 36 -8.45 -2.25 -5.04
N ILE A 37 -8.23 -3.57 -5.06
CA ILE A 37 -9.19 -4.55 -5.57
C ILE A 37 -10.47 -4.55 -4.74
N SER A 38 -10.36 -4.54 -3.41
CA SER A 38 -11.51 -4.54 -2.50
C SER A 38 -12.39 -3.30 -2.69
N ILE A 39 -11.77 -2.12 -2.76
CA ILE A 39 -12.47 -0.85 -2.97
C ILE A 39 -13.17 -0.84 -4.34
N LYS A 40 -12.46 -1.16 -5.43
CA LYS A 40 -13.07 -1.20 -6.78
C LYS A 40 -14.22 -2.22 -6.82
N SER A 41 -14.06 -3.37 -6.19
CA SER A 41 -15.12 -4.38 -6.10
C SER A 41 -16.33 -3.89 -5.30
N ALA A 42 -16.11 -3.12 -4.24
CA ALA A 42 -17.20 -2.51 -3.48
C ALA A 42 -17.93 -1.44 -4.30
N MET A 43 -17.21 -0.63 -5.09
CA MET A 43 -17.80 0.34 -6.02
C MET A 43 -18.67 -0.36 -7.07
N MET A 44 -18.18 -1.45 -7.67
CA MET A 44 -18.93 -2.22 -8.68
C MET A 44 -20.20 -2.88 -8.13
N ARG A 45 -20.27 -3.15 -6.83
CA ARG A 45 -21.47 -3.70 -6.16
C ARG A 45 -22.41 -2.60 -5.64
N SER A 46 -22.03 -1.33 -5.74
CA SER A 46 -22.80 -0.21 -5.21
C SER A 46 -23.92 0.16 -6.18
N GLU A 47 -25.01 -0.59 -6.12
CA GLU A 47 -26.19 -0.33 -6.96
C GLU A 47 -26.76 1.08 -6.70
N GLY A 48 -27.19 1.74 -7.77
CA GLY A 48 -27.74 3.09 -7.71
C GLY A 48 -26.71 4.22 -7.77
N TYR A 49 -25.41 3.91 -7.77
CA TYR A 49 -24.32 4.88 -7.94
C TYR A 49 -23.56 4.65 -9.24
N ALA A 50 -23.15 5.74 -9.89
CA ALA A 50 -22.39 5.67 -11.14
C ALA A 50 -20.88 5.72 -10.88
N LEU A 51 -20.31 4.60 -10.44
CA LEU A 51 -18.90 4.49 -10.01
C LEU A 51 -17.98 3.74 -10.98
N ASP A 52 -18.50 3.23 -12.09
CA ASP A 52 -17.74 2.41 -13.03
C ASP A 52 -16.51 3.13 -13.59
N ASN A 53 -16.64 4.44 -13.82
CA ASN A 53 -15.60 5.33 -14.35
C ASN A 53 -14.74 5.98 -13.26
N VAL A 54 -14.74 5.43 -12.04
CA VAL A 54 -13.82 5.81 -10.96
C VAL A 54 -12.71 4.79 -10.87
N ASP A 55 -11.49 5.21 -11.14
CA ASP A 55 -10.29 4.39 -10.99
C ASP A 55 -9.68 4.57 -9.60
N VAL A 56 -9.14 3.47 -9.07
CA VAL A 56 -8.63 3.38 -7.70
C VAL A 56 -7.20 2.85 -7.76
N GLU A 57 -6.27 3.63 -7.24
CA GLU A 57 -4.88 3.21 -7.04
C GLU A 57 -4.53 3.42 -5.57
N VAL A 58 -3.95 2.42 -4.92
CA VAL A 58 -3.47 2.54 -3.53
C VAL A 58 -1.96 2.40 -3.52
N THR A 59 -1.29 3.36 -2.90
CA THR A 59 0.15 3.32 -2.67
C THR A 59 0.44 3.78 -1.27
N GLU A 60 1.15 2.95 -0.50
CA GLU A 60 1.58 3.27 0.86
C GLU A 60 0.40 3.61 1.78
N GLY A 61 -0.77 2.98 1.57
CA GLY A 61 -2.03 3.27 2.29
C GLY A 61 -2.68 4.62 1.94
N ILE A 62 -2.32 5.24 0.83
CA ILE A 62 -3.00 6.42 0.25
C ILE A 62 -3.80 5.95 -0.95
N ALA A 63 -5.12 6.16 -0.94
CA ALA A 63 -5.99 5.85 -2.07
C ALA A 63 -6.13 7.07 -2.98
N LEU A 64 -5.66 6.98 -4.21
CA LEU A 64 -5.92 7.96 -5.25
C LEU A 64 -7.18 7.53 -6.03
N LEU A 65 -8.20 8.39 -6.00
CA LEU A 65 -9.41 8.23 -6.81
C LEU A 65 -9.37 9.18 -8.01
N THR A 66 -9.54 8.64 -9.21
CA THR A 66 -9.57 9.45 -10.45
C THR A 66 -10.77 9.10 -11.31
N GLY A 67 -11.11 9.99 -12.25
CA GLY A 67 -12.22 9.80 -13.18
C GLY A 67 -13.34 10.84 -12.99
N SER A 68 -14.52 10.51 -13.50
CA SER A 68 -15.68 11.43 -13.48
C SER A 68 -16.97 10.71 -13.14
N VAL A 69 -17.79 11.38 -12.33
CA VAL A 69 -19.12 10.91 -11.92
C VAL A 69 -20.18 11.99 -12.18
N PRO A 70 -21.43 11.61 -12.44
CA PRO A 70 -22.47 12.57 -12.84
C PRO A 70 -23.07 13.36 -11.67
N ARG A 71 -22.93 12.89 -10.43
CA ARG A 71 -23.52 13.52 -9.23
C ARG A 71 -22.51 13.67 -8.11
N GLU A 72 -22.67 14.75 -7.33
CA GLU A 72 -21.91 14.94 -6.09
C GLU A 72 -22.11 13.80 -5.08
N THR A 73 -23.30 13.17 -5.07
CA THR A 73 -23.56 11.99 -4.24
C THR A 73 -22.71 10.80 -4.63
N ASP A 74 -22.52 10.57 -5.94
CA ASP A 74 -21.65 9.50 -6.45
C ASP A 74 -20.19 9.73 -6.01
N ARG A 75 -19.72 10.98 -6.08
CA ARG A 75 -18.37 11.37 -5.64
C ARG A 75 -18.15 11.08 -4.16
N ARG A 76 -19.11 11.48 -3.30
CA ARG A 76 -19.04 11.22 -1.85
C ARG A 76 -19.11 9.74 -1.53
N THR A 77 -19.92 8.98 -2.26
CA THR A 77 -19.99 7.52 -2.08
C THR A 77 -18.66 6.86 -2.46
N ALA A 78 -18.02 7.30 -3.54
CA ALA A 78 -16.69 6.79 -3.93
C ALA A 78 -15.65 7.00 -2.81
N GLU A 79 -15.61 8.21 -2.24
CA GLU A 79 -14.74 8.54 -1.11
C GLU A 79 -15.04 7.69 0.12
N CYS A 80 -16.33 7.53 0.47
CA CYS A 80 -16.76 6.70 1.60
C CYS A 80 -16.37 5.22 1.43
N LEU A 81 -16.51 4.69 0.22
CA LEU A 81 -16.11 3.31 -0.10
C LEU A 81 -14.58 3.15 -0.05
N ALA A 82 -13.79 4.15 -0.42
CA ALA A 82 -12.34 4.08 -0.29
C ALA A 82 -11.90 3.90 1.16
N TRP A 83 -12.52 4.62 2.10
CA TRP A 83 -12.28 4.47 3.54
C TRP A 83 -12.72 3.13 4.15
N SER A 84 -13.44 2.28 3.40
CA SER A 84 -13.88 0.98 3.91
C SER A 84 -12.76 -0.07 4.02
N ALA A 85 -11.63 0.15 3.33
CA ALA A 85 -10.48 -0.74 3.39
C ALA A 85 -9.56 -0.38 4.58
N LEU A 86 -9.25 -1.36 5.44
CA LEU A 86 -8.46 -1.17 6.66
C LEU A 86 -7.05 -0.61 6.44
N ALA A 87 -6.45 -0.86 5.27
CA ALA A 87 -5.10 -0.40 4.94
C ALA A 87 -5.02 1.11 4.64
N ILE A 88 -6.16 1.77 4.43
CA ILE A 88 -6.23 3.18 4.01
C ILE A 88 -6.05 4.13 5.19
N ARG A 89 -5.18 5.11 5.01
CA ARG A 89 -4.91 6.19 5.97
C ARG A 89 -5.18 7.59 5.41
N SER A 90 -5.32 7.71 4.08
CA SER A 90 -5.64 8.95 3.37
C SER A 90 -6.33 8.62 2.04
N VAL A 91 -7.18 9.53 1.59
CA VAL A 91 -7.85 9.53 0.28
C VAL A 91 -7.67 10.90 -0.36
#